data_AF-A0A0S7ZK46-F1
#
_entry.id   AF-A0A0S7ZK46-F1
#
_cell.length_a   1.000
_cell.length_b   1.000
_cell.length_c   1.000
_cell.angle_alpha   90.00
_cell.angle_beta   90.00
_cell.angle_gamma   90.00
#
_symmetry.space_group_name_H-M   'P 1'
#
loop_
_entity.id
_entity.type
_entity.pdbx_description
1 polymer ?
#
loop_
_entity_poly.entity_id
_entity_poly.type
_entity_poly.pdbx_seq_one_letter_code
_entity_poly.pdbx_strand_id
1 'polypeptide(L)'
;MAPLARFFTVWRTVTARDREIIDAVVQPEHRGPSPEFAAALKEWPGSHYWAHGDGVGRMVLIRSIAPSPKERWWLHILLFSVSFLTVWMGGALLSGADVAGPVSLRDIPNFGSQFIHWVLQLRVDVGLDFAVALMGILLAHEMGHYVAAKRYT
;
A
#
# COMPACT_ATOMS: atom_id res chain seq x y z
N MET A 1 -0.33 -24.53 13.43
CA MET A 1 -0.75 -23.91 14.71
C MET A 1 -0.64 -24.84 15.91
N ALA A 2 -1.04 -26.13 15.80
CA ALA A 2 -1.09 -27.07 16.94
C ALA A 2 0.15 -27.09 17.88
N PRO A 3 1.41 -27.05 17.40
CA PRO A 3 2.56 -27.13 18.31
C PRO A 3 2.89 -25.82 19.05
N LEU A 4 2.40 -24.66 18.59
CA LEU A 4 2.68 -23.34 19.19
C LEU A 4 1.58 -22.87 20.14
N ALA A 5 0.34 -23.31 19.93
CA ALA A 5 -0.81 -22.93 20.75
C ALA A 5 -0.61 -23.23 22.25
N ARG A 6 0.15 -24.29 22.58
CA ARG A 6 0.47 -24.68 23.96
C ARG A 6 1.33 -23.67 24.73
N PHE A 7 2.00 -22.74 24.05
CA PHE A 7 2.85 -21.72 24.68
C PHE A 7 2.13 -20.38 24.84
N PHE A 8 0.89 -20.28 24.36
CA PHE A 8 0.11 -19.04 24.38
C PHE A 8 -0.98 -19.09 25.44
N THR A 9 -1.20 -17.98 26.14
CA THR A 9 -2.32 -17.82 27.09
C THR A 9 -3.59 -17.43 26.32
N VAL A 10 -3.46 -16.51 25.38
CA VAL A 10 -4.52 -16.08 24.48
C VAL A 10 -3.91 -15.78 23.12
N TRP A 11 -4.62 -16.08 22.05
CA TRP A 11 -4.22 -15.71 20.70
C TRP A 11 -5.43 -15.24 19.90
N ARG A 12 -5.16 -14.35 18.95
CA ARG A 12 -6.10 -13.95 17.89
C ARG A 12 -5.44 -14.21 16.54
N THR A 13 -6.24 -14.70 15.61
CA THR A 13 -5.79 -14.93 14.24
C THR A 13 -6.54 -13.98 13.32
N VAL A 14 -5.80 -13.20 12.54
CA VAL A 14 -6.32 -12.31 11.52
C VAL A 14 -5.82 -12.79 10.17
N THR A 15 -6.76 -13.13 9.29
CA THR A 15 -6.43 -13.51 7.93
C THR A 15 -6.51 -12.26 7.04
N ALA A 16 -5.37 -11.86 6.48
CA ALA A 16 -5.26 -10.73 5.56
C ALA A 16 -4.88 -11.27 4.17
N ARG A 17 -5.90 -11.50 3.33
CA ARG A 17 -5.82 -11.90 1.90
C ARG A 17 -4.87 -13.06 1.56
N ASP A 18 -3.55 -12.85 1.62
CA ASP A 18 -2.48 -13.81 1.33
C ASP A 18 -1.65 -14.21 2.56
N ARG A 19 -1.90 -13.60 3.71
CA ARG A 19 -1.17 -13.80 4.96
C ARG A 19 -2.11 -14.12 6.12
N GLU A 20 -1.59 -14.91 7.05
CA GLU A 20 -2.19 -15.10 8.36
C GLU A 20 -1.29 -14.43 9.40
N ILE A 21 -1.90 -13.56 10.21
CA ILE A 21 -1.25 -12.85 11.31
C ILE A 21 -1.82 -13.42 12.61
N ILE A 22 -0.98 -14.00 13.43
CA ILE A 22 -1.31 -14.50 14.75
C ILE A 22 -0.73 -13.53 15.75
N ASP A 23 -1.58 -12.89 16.53
CA ASP A 23 -1.16 -12.07 17.66
C ASP A 23 -1.46 -12.86 18.94
N ALA A 24 -0.41 -13.29 19.63
CA ALA A 24 -0.49 -14.19 20.76
C ALA A 24 0.22 -13.63 21.99
N VAL A 25 -0.38 -13.80 23.16
CA VAL A 25 0.26 -13.54 24.45
C VAL A 25 0.97 -14.80 24.89
N VAL A 26 2.28 -14.73 25.08
CA VAL A 26 3.09 -15.87 25.53
C VAL A 26 2.88 -16.08 27.03
N GLN A 27 2.75 -17.34 27.42
CA GLN A 27 2.61 -17.74 28.82
C GLN A 27 3.81 -17.24 29.64
N PRO A 28 3.59 -16.73 30.87
CA PRO A 28 4.66 -16.16 31.69
C PRO A 28 5.91 -17.05 31.83
N GLU A 29 5.72 -18.35 31.92
CA GLU A 29 6.77 -19.39 32.05
C GLU A 29 7.69 -19.46 30.81
N HIS A 30 7.17 -19.08 29.65
CA HIS A 30 7.86 -19.13 28.36
C HIS A 30 8.24 -17.74 27.82
N ARG A 31 8.02 -16.66 28.58
CA ARG A 31 8.45 -15.30 28.22
C ARG A 31 9.97 -15.12 28.27
N GLY A 32 10.67 -15.98 29.03
CA GLY A 32 12.14 -16.10 29.00
C GLY A 32 12.62 -17.00 27.87
N PRO A 33 13.94 -17.16 27.66
CA PRO A 33 14.49 -18.03 26.62
C PRO A 33 14.27 -19.50 26.97
N SER A 34 13.03 -19.98 26.85
CA SER A 34 12.72 -21.40 27.00
C SER A 34 13.17 -22.15 25.74
N PRO A 35 14.06 -23.15 25.86
CA PRO A 35 14.62 -23.86 24.69
C PRO A 35 13.54 -24.51 23.83
N GLU A 36 12.46 -24.98 24.45
CA GLU A 36 11.33 -25.63 23.78
C GLU A 36 10.53 -24.66 22.91
N PHE A 37 10.27 -23.45 23.41
CA PHE A 37 9.58 -22.42 22.63
C PHE A 37 10.45 -21.92 21.48
N ALA A 38 11.76 -21.75 21.72
CA ALA A 38 12.71 -21.39 20.68
C ALA A 38 12.82 -22.47 19.59
N ALA A 39 12.78 -23.75 19.95
CA ALA A 39 12.74 -24.84 18.99
C ALA A 39 11.45 -24.83 18.15
N ALA A 40 10.29 -24.64 18.80
CA ALA A 40 9.01 -24.55 18.11
C ALA A 40 8.91 -23.30 17.19
N LEU A 41 9.55 -22.20 17.57
CA LEU A 41 9.65 -20.98 16.75
C LEU A 41 10.52 -21.17 15.50
N LYS A 42 11.57 -22.00 15.56
CA LYS A 42 12.41 -22.31 14.40
C LYS A 42 11.66 -23.09 13.32
N GLU A 43 10.65 -23.87 13.70
CA GLU A 43 9.80 -24.62 12.77
C GLU A 43 8.70 -23.75 12.14
N TRP A 44 8.57 -22.48 12.56
CA TRP A 44 7.54 -21.59 12.04
C TRP A 44 7.86 -21.16 10.58
N PRO A 45 6.93 -21.31 9.62
CA PRO A 45 7.18 -21.08 8.19
C PRO A 45 7.16 -19.59 7.78
N GLY A 46 7.35 -18.67 8.71
CA GLY A 46 7.27 -17.23 8.42
C GLY A 46 7.98 -16.34 9.44
N SER A 47 7.69 -15.06 9.40
CA SER A 47 8.32 -14.07 10.29
C SER A 47 7.63 -14.07 11.65
N HIS A 48 8.39 -13.77 12.70
CA HIS A 48 7.87 -13.56 14.05
C HIS A 48 8.63 -12.43 14.72
N TYR A 49 7.95 -11.64 15.54
CA TYR A 49 8.58 -10.59 16.34
C TYR A 49 7.82 -10.40 17.66
N TRP A 50 8.54 -9.92 18.68
CA TRP A 50 7.93 -9.50 19.93
C TRP A 50 7.36 -8.10 19.77
N ALA A 51 6.10 -7.91 20.18
CA ALA A 51 5.53 -6.58 20.27
C ALA A 51 6.24 -5.83 21.39
N HIS A 52 6.97 -4.77 21.06
CA HIS A 52 7.71 -4.00 22.04
C HIS A 52 6.76 -3.01 22.74
N GLY A 53 6.87 -2.89 24.06
CA GLY A 53 6.23 -1.81 24.84
C GLY A 53 4.96 -2.17 25.62
N ASP A 54 4.49 -3.41 25.60
CA ASP A 54 3.26 -3.79 26.33
C ASP A 54 3.50 -4.45 27.70
N GLY A 55 4.70 -4.98 27.97
CA GLY A 55 5.00 -5.69 29.22
C GLY A 55 4.24 -7.03 29.39
N VAL A 56 3.39 -7.39 28.43
CA VAL A 56 2.53 -8.59 28.47
C VAL A 56 3.20 -9.77 27.77
N GLY A 57 4.30 -9.53 27.04
CA GLY A 57 5.02 -10.60 26.32
C GLY A 57 4.20 -11.07 25.12
N ARG A 58 3.73 -10.13 24.32
CA ARG A 58 2.98 -10.40 23.10
C ARG A 58 3.93 -10.68 21.94
N MET A 59 3.61 -11.70 21.16
CA MET A 59 4.36 -12.12 19.99
C MET A 59 3.43 -12.14 18.79
N VAL A 60 3.89 -11.54 17.69
CA VAL A 60 3.19 -11.53 16.42
C VAL A 60 3.88 -12.52 15.49
N LEU A 61 3.15 -13.51 15.01
CA LEU A 61 3.60 -14.47 14.01
C LEU A 61 2.89 -14.20 12.68
N ILE A 62 3.65 -14.18 11.60
CA ILE A 62 3.14 -13.92 10.25
C ILE A 62 3.54 -15.10 9.38
N ARG A 63 2.59 -15.71 8.66
CA ARG A 63 2.88 -16.70 7.62
C ARG A 63 2.13 -16.39 6.33
N SER A 64 2.74 -16.72 5.20
CA SER A 64 2.06 -16.69 3.89
C SER A 64 1.15 -17.91 3.79
N ILE A 65 -0.13 -17.71 3.47
CA ILE A 65 -1.11 -18.77 3.26
C ILE A 65 -1.46 -18.98 1.79
N ALA A 66 -1.17 -17.98 0.95
CA ALA A 66 -1.33 -18.03 -0.50
C ALA A 66 -0.14 -17.35 -1.17
N PRO A 67 0.16 -17.67 -2.45
CA PRO A 67 1.07 -16.87 -3.24
C PRO A 67 0.55 -15.43 -3.32
N SER A 68 1.41 -14.45 -3.05
CA SER A 68 1.03 -13.04 -3.12
C SER A 68 0.47 -12.73 -4.51
N PRO A 69 -0.73 -12.11 -4.61
CA PRO A 69 -1.33 -11.80 -5.89
C PRO A 69 -0.39 -10.88 -6.68
N LYS A 70 -0.23 -11.13 -7.98
CA LYS A 70 0.55 -10.26 -8.86
C LYS A 70 0.01 -8.84 -8.76
N GLU A 71 0.87 -7.92 -8.34
CA GLU A 71 0.55 -6.51 -8.30
C GLU A 71 0.17 -6.04 -9.70
N ARG A 72 -0.98 -5.37 -9.81
CA ARG A 72 -1.51 -4.90 -11.08
C ARG A 72 -0.87 -3.55 -11.40
N TRP A 73 0.43 -3.56 -11.72
CA TRP A 73 1.22 -2.35 -12.01
C TRP A 73 0.57 -1.43 -13.04
N TRP A 74 -0.14 -1.99 -14.02
CA TRP A 74 -0.90 -1.21 -14.99
C TRP A 74 -1.99 -0.33 -14.35
N LEU A 75 -2.65 -0.78 -13.27
CA LEU A 75 -3.64 0.02 -12.54
C LEU A 75 -2.97 1.19 -11.82
N HIS A 76 -1.79 0.98 -11.23
CA HIS A 76 -1.04 2.04 -10.56
C HIS A 76 -0.59 3.10 -11.56
N ILE A 77 -0.04 2.68 -12.70
CA ILE A 77 0.34 3.59 -13.78
C ILE A 77 -0.89 4.33 -14.31
N LEU A 78 -2.00 3.63 -14.56
CA LEU A 78 -3.24 4.26 -15.02
C LEU A 78 -3.77 5.29 -14.01
N LEU A 79 -3.86 4.93 -12.74
CA LEU A 79 -4.36 5.83 -11.69
C LEU A 79 -3.44 7.03 -11.50
N PHE A 80 -2.13 6.83 -11.57
CA PHE A 80 -1.14 7.91 -11.53
C PHE A 80 -1.31 8.84 -12.73
N SER A 81 -1.42 8.30 -13.95
CA SER A 81 -1.61 9.10 -15.17
C SER A 81 -2.91 9.88 -15.15
N VAL A 82 -4.01 9.28 -14.69
CA VAL A 82 -5.30 9.97 -14.51
C VAL A 82 -5.17 11.09 -13.49
N SER A 83 -4.54 10.82 -12.34
CA SER A 83 -4.30 11.83 -11.30
C SER A 83 -3.41 12.98 -11.79
N PHE A 84 -2.35 12.66 -12.53
CA PHE A 84 -1.46 13.65 -13.10
C PHE A 84 -2.21 14.55 -14.09
N LEU A 85 -3.00 13.94 -14.98
CA LEU A 85 -3.80 14.67 -15.96
C LEU A 85 -4.82 15.58 -15.28
N THR A 86 -5.52 15.13 -14.24
CA THR A 86 -6.50 15.95 -13.53
C THR A 86 -5.86 17.13 -12.81
N VAL A 87 -4.71 16.93 -12.16
CA VAL A 87 -3.96 18.02 -11.52
C VAL A 87 -3.45 19.02 -12.56
N TRP A 88 -2.93 18.54 -13.69
CA TRP A 88 -2.47 19.40 -14.78
C TRP A 88 -3.63 20.24 -15.36
N MET A 89 -4.78 19.62 -15.63
CA MET A 89 -5.99 20.36 -16.01
C MET A 89 -6.39 21.41 -14.97
N GLY A 90 -6.32 21.07 -13.68
CA GLY A 90 -6.59 22.01 -12.59
C GLY A 90 -5.63 23.20 -12.61
N GLY A 91 -4.34 22.96 -12.82
CA GLY A 91 -3.33 24.01 -12.98
C GLY A 91 -3.59 24.89 -14.21
N ALA A 92 -4.04 24.29 -15.31
CA ALA A 92 -4.36 25.02 -16.54
C ALA A 92 -5.60 25.92 -16.34
N LEU A 93 -6.63 25.41 -15.68
CA LEU A 93 -7.83 26.16 -15.33
C LEU A 93 -7.51 27.34 -14.39
N LEU A 94 -6.67 27.12 -13.37
CA LEU A 94 -6.22 28.18 -12.47
C LEU A 94 -5.39 29.27 -13.18
N SER A 95 -4.71 28.90 -14.27
CA SER A 95 -3.96 29.83 -15.12
C SER A 95 -4.87 30.60 -16.10
N GLY A 96 -6.19 30.37 -16.05
CA GLY A 96 -7.17 31.02 -16.94
C GLY A 96 -7.26 30.40 -18.33
N ALA A 97 -6.69 29.20 -18.55
CA ALA A 97 -6.88 28.50 -19.80
C ALA A 97 -8.33 28.02 -19.96
N ASP A 98 -8.85 28.12 -21.17
CA ASP A 98 -10.13 27.50 -21.51
C ASP A 98 -9.94 25.99 -21.66
N VAL A 99 -10.17 25.28 -20.56
CA VAL A 99 -10.13 23.82 -20.52
C VAL A 99 -11.54 23.31 -20.87
N ALA A 100 -11.97 23.53 -22.11
CA ALA A 100 -13.26 23.06 -22.58
C ALA A 100 -13.38 21.53 -22.38
N GLY A 101 -14.55 21.07 -21.95
CA GLY A 101 -14.81 19.67 -21.62
C GLY A 101 -14.54 18.73 -22.82
N PRO A 102 -13.74 17.65 -22.67
CA PRO A 102 -13.17 16.92 -23.80
C PRO A 102 -14.16 16.10 -24.62
N VAL A 103 -15.31 15.75 -24.04
CA VAL A 103 -16.09 14.63 -24.55
C VAL A 103 -17.58 14.86 -24.42
N SER A 104 -18.26 14.72 -25.55
CA SER A 104 -19.71 14.59 -25.57
C SER A 104 -20.08 13.16 -25.18
N LEU A 105 -20.79 13.00 -24.06
CA LEU A 105 -21.35 11.70 -23.64
C LEU A 105 -22.36 11.11 -24.66
N ARG A 106 -22.74 11.89 -25.69
CA ARG A 106 -23.68 11.48 -26.74
C ARG A 106 -23.01 10.68 -27.87
N ASP A 107 -21.69 10.80 -28.07
CA ASP A 107 -20.94 10.13 -29.14
C ASP A 107 -19.95 9.08 -28.60
N ILE A 108 -20.51 8.07 -27.91
CA ILE A 108 -19.75 6.95 -27.34
C ILE A 108 -18.80 6.27 -28.34
N PRO A 109 -19.17 6.02 -29.62
CA PRO A 109 -18.27 5.34 -30.56
C PRO A 109 -16.95 6.08 -30.82
N ASN A 110 -16.96 7.42 -30.71
CA ASN A 110 -15.81 8.27 -30.98
C ASN A 110 -15.17 8.81 -29.69
N PHE A 111 -15.58 8.32 -28.53
CA PHE A 111 -15.12 8.80 -27.23
C PHE A 111 -13.59 8.76 -27.11
N GLY A 112 -12.97 7.63 -27.49
CA GLY A 112 -11.52 7.44 -27.37
C GLY A 112 -10.71 8.39 -28.25
N SER A 113 -11.12 8.59 -29.50
CA SER A 113 -10.42 9.49 -30.42
C SER A 113 -10.63 10.96 -30.02
N GLN A 114 -11.83 11.36 -29.61
CA GLN A 114 -12.10 12.71 -29.08
C GLN A 114 -11.23 13.02 -27.86
N PHE A 115 -11.14 12.07 -26.91
CA PHE A 115 -10.30 12.22 -25.74
C PHE A 115 -8.82 12.38 -26.11
N ILE A 116 -8.28 11.53 -26.99
CA ILE A 116 -6.87 11.62 -27.43
C ILE A 116 -6.60 12.95 -28.13
N HIS A 117 -7.46 13.36 -29.06
CA HIS A 117 -7.31 14.63 -29.76
C HIS A 117 -7.34 15.82 -28.81
N TRP A 118 -8.24 15.81 -27.83
CA TRP A 118 -8.30 16.85 -26.82
C TRP A 118 -7.05 16.87 -25.93
N VAL A 119 -6.57 15.72 -25.45
CA VAL A 119 -5.33 15.66 -24.64
C VAL A 119 -4.13 16.20 -25.44
N LEU A 120 -4.03 15.89 -26.73
CA LEU A 120 -2.95 16.40 -27.59
C LEU A 120 -3.08 17.89 -27.90
N GLN A 121 -4.29 18.45 -27.84
CA GLN A 121 -4.54 19.89 -27.99
C GLN A 121 -4.36 20.66 -26.68
N LEU A 122 -4.26 19.95 -25.55
CA LEU A 122 -3.98 20.57 -24.25
C LEU A 122 -2.64 21.29 -24.32
N ARG A 123 -2.65 22.57 -23.98
CA ARG A 123 -1.45 23.41 -23.99
C ARG A 123 -0.49 22.95 -22.90
N VAL A 124 0.56 22.22 -23.30
CA VAL A 124 1.59 21.63 -22.41
C VAL A 124 2.33 22.68 -21.58
N ASP A 125 2.39 23.91 -22.09
CA ASP A 125 2.95 25.07 -21.44
C ASP A 125 2.12 25.58 -20.24
N VAL A 126 0.83 25.23 -20.15
CA VAL A 126 -0.08 25.81 -19.15
C VAL A 126 -0.47 24.77 -18.10
N GLY A 127 -0.17 25.05 -16.83
CA GLY A 127 -0.53 24.18 -15.69
C GLY A 127 0.43 23.02 -15.41
N LEU A 128 1.41 22.76 -16.28
CA LEU A 128 2.39 21.68 -16.08
C LEU A 128 3.28 21.94 -14.85
N ASP A 129 3.75 23.18 -14.67
CA ASP A 129 4.59 23.56 -13.52
C ASP A 129 3.87 23.28 -12.19
N PHE A 130 2.58 23.59 -12.13
CA PHE A 130 1.74 23.31 -10.98
C PHE A 130 1.62 21.80 -10.73
N ALA A 131 1.35 21.02 -11.78
CA ALA A 131 1.23 19.57 -11.66
C ALA A 131 2.53 18.90 -11.23
N VAL A 132 3.65 19.29 -11.83
CA VAL A 132 4.98 18.77 -11.47
C VAL A 132 5.31 19.10 -10.02
N ALA A 133 5.06 20.33 -9.58
CA ALA A 133 5.30 20.73 -8.20
C ALA A 133 4.44 19.92 -7.20
N LEU A 134 3.12 19.84 -7.44
CA LEU A 134 2.21 19.13 -6.54
C LEU A 134 2.48 17.62 -6.51
N MET A 135 2.63 17.01 -7.67
CA MET A 135 2.92 15.57 -7.78
C MET A 135 4.28 15.23 -7.20
N GLY A 136 5.27 16.12 -7.34
CA GLY A 136 6.59 15.97 -6.73
C GLY A 136 6.52 15.94 -5.19
N ILE A 137 5.77 16.86 -4.58
CA ILE A 137 5.59 16.89 -3.12
C ILE A 137 4.85 15.65 -2.62
N LEU A 138 3.77 15.24 -3.29
CA LEU A 138 3.02 14.04 -2.92
C LEU A 138 3.87 12.76 -3.06
N LEU A 139 4.65 12.66 -4.13
CA LEU A 139 5.56 11.53 -4.31
C LEU A 139 6.63 11.51 -3.21
N ALA A 140 7.19 12.67 -2.86
CA ALA A 140 8.15 12.78 -1.77
C ALA A 140 7.53 12.41 -0.41
N HIS A 141 6.28 12.79 -0.17
CA HIS A 141 5.52 12.43 1.03
C HIS A 141 5.38 10.92 1.17
N GLU A 142 4.87 10.25 0.14
CA GLU A 142 4.65 8.81 0.17
C GLU A 142 5.96 8.01 0.17
N MET A 143 6.98 8.50 -0.54
CA MET A 143 8.33 7.90 -0.46
C MET A 143 8.93 8.07 0.93
N GLY A 144 8.66 9.18 1.63
CA GLY A 144 9.04 9.38 3.02
C GLY A 144 8.46 8.30 3.94
N HIS A 145 7.15 8.04 3.81
CA HIS A 145 6.48 6.94 4.54
C HIS A 145 7.04 5.57 4.17
N TYR A 146 7.30 5.31 2.89
CA TYR A 146 7.88 4.05 2.43
C TYR A 146 9.27 3.82 3.01
N VAL A 147 10.15 4.83 2.97
CA VAL A 147 11.51 4.74 3.53
C VAL A 147 11.46 4.55 5.05
N ALA A 148 10.57 5.26 5.75
CA ALA A 148 10.39 5.07 7.19
C ALA A 148 9.93 3.64 7.50
N ALA A 149 8.89 3.14 6.82
CA ALA A 149 8.42 1.77 6.99
C ALA A 149 9.53 0.75 6.72
N LYS A 150 10.27 0.88 5.60
CA LYS A 150 11.37 -0.04 5.26
C LYS A 150 12.53 -0.03 6.25
N ARG A 151 12.76 1.09 6.94
CA ARG A 151 13.85 1.21 7.93
C ARG A 151 13.46 0.68 9.31
N TYR A 152 12.17 0.67 9.64
CA TYR A 152 11.63 0.25 10.94
C TYR A 152 10.82 -1.06 10.89
N THR A 153 10.90 -1.81 9.78
CA THR A 153 10.37 -3.19 9.65
C THR A 153 11.55 -4.16 9.55
#